data_AF-A0A653DNK5-F1
#
_entry.id   AF-A0A653DNK5-F1
#
_cell.length_a   1.000
_cell.length_b   1.000
_cell.length_c   1.000
_cell.angle_alpha   90.00
_cell.angle_beta   90.00
_cell.angle_gamma   90.00
#
_symmetry.space_group_name_H-M   'P 1'
#
loop_
_entity.id
_entity.type
_entity.pdbx_description
1 polymer ?
#
loop_
_entity_poly.entity_id
_entity_poly.type
_entity_poly.pdbx_seq_one_letter_code
_entity_poly.pdbx_strand_id
1 'polypeptide(L)' 'MRKGSKSSVVTVLVRDSNQSSITPDSEKVSYIIDGGHLLHQVVWRRPATFKQVCEQYSNYIVTHYGSAKIVFDKRRGTL' A
#
# COMPACT_ATOMS: atom_id res chain seq x y z
N MET A 1 16.90 19.91 -0.73
CA MET A 1 16.07 18.73 -1.07
C MET A 1 15.52 18.13 0.22
N ARG A 2 14.24 18.31 0.55
CA ARG A 2 13.65 17.72 1.76
C ARG A 2 13.43 16.21 1.52
N LYS A 3 14.34 15.37 2.02
CA LYS A 3 14.15 13.91 2.09
C LYS A 3 13.18 13.59 3.22
N GLY A 4 11.89 13.87 3.01
CA GLY A 4 10.84 13.31 3.85
C GLY A 4 10.63 11.86 3.44
N SER A 5 11.16 10.92 4.21
CA SER A 5 10.91 9.49 3.95
C SER A 5 9.46 9.21 4.30
N LYS A 6 8.59 8.97 3.31
CA LYS A 6 7.18 8.59 3.57
C LYS A 6 7.07 7.44 4.60
N SER A 7 8.07 6.57 4.67
CA SER A 7 8.19 5.48 5.66
C SER A 7 8.37 5.92 7.12
N SER A 8 8.90 7.12 7.39
CA SER A 8 9.02 7.61 8.77
C SER A 8 7.66 7.98 9.34
N VAL A 9 6.74 8.46 8.51
CA VAL A 9 5.35 8.75 8.91
C VAL A 9 4.62 7.46 9.28
N VAL A 10 4.83 6.38 8.53
CA VAL A 10 4.28 5.05 8.87
C VAL A 10 4.74 4.59 10.26
N THR A 11 6.02 4.78 10.59
CA THR A 11 6.55 4.41 11.91
C THR A 11 5.92 5.21 13.05
N VAL A 12 5.63 6.49 12.82
CA VAL A 12 4.97 7.36 13.82
C VAL A 12 3.50 6.98 13.98
N LEU A 13 2.77 6.75 12.88
CA LEU A 13 1.35 6.37 12.92
C LEU A 13 1.13 5.03 13.62
N VAL A 14 2.02 4.05 13.40
CA VAL A 14 1.95 2.74 14.09
C VAL A 14 2.20 2.89 15.60
N ARG A 15 3.03 3.84 16.03
CA ARG A 15 3.28 4.09 17.46
C ARG A 15 2.05 4.67 18.16
N ASP A 16 1.35 5.60 17.52
CA ASP A 16 0.16 6.25 18.12
C ASP A 16 -1.06 5.31 18.14
N SER A 17 -1.17 4.37 17.20
CA SER A 17 -2.27 3.40 17.15
C SER A 17 -2.17 2.28 18.20
N ASN A 18 -0.99 2.07 18.81
CA ASN A 18 -0.78 1.03 19.83
C ASN A 18 -1.25 1.46 21.24
N GLN A 19 -1.83 2.65 21.38
CA GLN A 19 -2.27 3.18 22.67
C GLN A 19 -3.72 2.81 23.04
N SER A 20 -4.48 2.19 22.13
CA SER A 20 -5.78 1.63 22.44
C SER A 20 -5.72 0.11 22.38
N SER A 21 -5.96 -0.54 23.51
CA SER A 21 -6.25 -1.98 23.63
C SER A 21 -7.59 -2.32 22.96
N ILE A 22 -7.66 -2.11 21.65
CA ILE A 22 -8.77 -2.54 20.80
C ILE A 22 -8.23 -3.79 20.14
N THR A 23 -8.64 -4.97 20.61
CA THR A 23 -8.66 -6.15 19.75
C THR A 23 -9.57 -5.76 18.58
N PRO A 24 -9.05 -5.54 17.37
CA PRO A 24 -9.91 -5.15 16.27
C PRO A 24 -10.84 -6.33 16.05
N ASP A 25 -12.13 -6.09 16.25
CA ASP A 25 -13.17 -6.99 15.77
C ASP A 25 -12.83 -7.25 14.31
N SER A 26 -12.55 -8.51 13.97
CA SER A 26 -11.95 -8.87 12.67
C SER A 26 -12.83 -8.41 11.49
N GLU A 27 -14.08 -8.05 11.77
CA GLU A 27 -15.07 -7.52 10.83
C GLU A 27 -14.91 -6.02 10.48
N LYS A 28 -14.08 -5.25 11.19
CA LYS A 28 -13.96 -3.78 10.96
C LYS A 28 -12.54 -3.27 10.66
N VAL A 29 -11.64 -4.13 10.19
CA VAL A 29 -10.32 -3.68 9.72
C VAL A 29 -10.41 -3.19 8.28
N SER A 30 -10.12 -1.92 8.04
CA SER A 30 -10.00 -1.34 6.69
C SER A 30 -8.52 -1.12 6.33
N TYR A 31 -8.05 -1.71 5.23
CA TYR A 31 -6.68 -1.53 4.76
C TYR A 31 -6.55 -0.28 3.88
N ILE A 32 -5.55 0.56 4.19
CA ILE A 32 -5.13 1.68 3.34
C ILE A 32 -3.70 1.39 2.88
N ILE A 33 -3.51 1.29 1.56
CA ILE A 33 -2.26 0.83 0.95
C ILE A 33 -1.62 1.97 0.15
N ASP A 34 -0.34 2.24 0.39
CA ASP A 34 0.48 3.04 -0.53
C ASP A 34 0.77 2.21 -1.79
N GLY A 35 0.06 2.54 -2.87
CA GLY A 35 0.09 1.74 -4.09
C GLY A 35 1.40 1.86 -4.85
N GLY A 36 2.05 3.03 -4.80
CA GLY A 36 3.36 3.22 -5.43
C GLY A 36 4.42 2.37 -4.74
N HIS A 37 4.42 2.35 -3.41
CA HIS A 37 5.33 1.50 -2.65
C HIS A 37 5.09 0.01 -2.91
N LEU A 38 3.84 -0.45 -2.86
CA LEU A 38 3.51 -1.86 -3.05
C LEU A 38 3.91 -2.36 -4.45
N LEU A 39 3.64 -1.55 -5.48
CA LEU A 39 4.00 -1.88 -6.86
C LEU A 39 5.51 -2.10 -7.05
N HIS A 40 6.34 -1.42 -6.25
CA HIS A 40 7.79 -1.55 -6.29
C HIS A 40 8.35 -2.68 -5.41
N GLN A 41 7.69 -3.03 -4.31
CA GLN A 41 8.18 -4.02 -3.35
C GLN A 41 7.87 -5.47 -3.78
N VAL A 42 6.75 -5.70 -4.45
CA VAL A 42 6.32 -7.04 -4.82
C VAL A 42 6.96 -7.47 -6.14
N VAL A 43 7.45 -8.72 -6.19
CA VAL A 43 7.98 -9.33 -7.40
C VAL A 43 6.83 -9.86 -8.26
N TRP A 44 6.54 -9.17 -9.35
CA TRP A 44 5.55 -9.59 -10.35
C TRP A 44 6.14 -10.64 -11.30
N ARG A 45 5.31 -11.60 -11.75
CA ARG A 45 5.67 -12.61 -12.75
C ARG A 45 6.06 -11.94 -14.06
N ARG A 46 7.13 -12.45 -14.69
CA ARG A 46 7.70 -11.96 -15.95
C ARG A 46 7.90 -13.11 -16.94
N PRO A 47 7.86 -12.86 -18.27
CA PRO A 47 7.55 -11.58 -18.91
C PRO A 47 6.07 -11.19 -18.72
N ALA A 48 5.80 -9.88 -18.59
CA ALA A 48 4.45 -9.37 -18.43
C ALA A 48 4.27 -8.04 -19.14
N THR A 49 3.15 -7.88 -19.83
CA THR A 49 2.66 -6.60 -20.34
C THR A 49 2.17 -5.72 -19.20
N PHE A 50 1.99 -4.42 -19.47
CA PHE A 50 1.40 -3.50 -18.49
C PHE A 50 0.07 -4.01 -17.92
N LYS A 51 -0.83 -4.50 -18.79
CA LYS A 51 -2.12 -5.08 -18.38
C LYS A 51 -1.94 -6.26 -17.43
N GLN A 52 -1.02 -7.18 -17.74
CA GLN A 52 -0.75 -8.34 -16.90
C GLN A 52 -0.15 -7.95 -15.54
N VAL A 53 0.63 -6.86 -15.45
CA VAL A 53 1.10 -6.34 -14.17
C VAL A 53 -0.06 -5.76 -13.36
N CYS A 54 -0.98 -5.01 -13.99
CA CYS A 54 -2.17 -4.49 -13.32
C CYS A 54 -3.06 -5.62 -12.78
N GLU A 55 -3.24 -6.70 -13.54
CA GLU A 55 -4.00 -7.88 -13.10
C GLU A 55 -3.34 -8.56 -11.90
N GLN A 56 -2.03 -8.77 -11.95
CA GLN A 56 -1.28 -9.35 -10.84
C GLN A 56 -1.35 -8.48 -9.59
N TYR A 57 -1.24 -7.16 -9.74
CA TYR A 57 -1.33 -6.19 -8.65
C TYR A 57 -2.72 -6.21 -7.98
N SER A 58 -3.78 -6.17 -8.77
CA SER A 58 -5.16 -6.24 -8.26
C SER A 58 -5.44 -7.56 -7.56
N ASN A 59 -5.01 -8.69 -8.16
CA ASN A 59 -5.18 -10.00 -7.55
C ASN A 59 -4.42 -10.12 -6.23
N TYR A 60 -3.19 -9.62 -6.17
CA TYR A 60 -2.40 -9.59 -4.94
C TYR A 60 -3.15 -8.83 -3.84
N ILE A 61 -3.74 -7.68 -4.15
CA ILE A 61 -4.48 -6.89 -3.16
C ILE A 61 -5.69 -7.65 -2.62
N VAL A 62 -6.50 -8.22 -3.50
CA VAL A 62 -7.70 -8.97 -3.10
C VAL A 62 -7.31 -10.20 -2.28
N THR A 63 -6.27 -10.93 -2.69
CA THR A 63 -5.82 -12.15 -2.00
C THR A 63 -5.23 -11.85 -0.62
N HIS A 64 -4.47 -10.76 -0.46
CA HIS A 64 -3.78 -10.48 0.80
C HIS A 64 -4.54 -9.55 1.75
N TYR A 65 -5.42 -8.70 1.22
CA TYR A 65 -6.09 -7.65 2.01
C TYR A 65 -7.62 -7.65 1.85
N GLY A 66 -8.18 -8.43 0.92
CA GLY A 66 -9.61 -8.43 0.65
C GLY A 66 -10.10 -7.07 0.13
N SER A 67 -10.83 -6.34 0.98
CA SER A 67 -11.28 -4.98 0.68
C SER A 67 -10.26 -3.96 1.17
N ALA A 68 -9.63 -3.23 0.23
CA ALA A 68 -8.62 -2.24 0.54
C ALA A 68 -8.80 -0.94 -0.28
N LYS A 69 -8.38 0.18 0.30
CA LYS A 69 -8.27 1.48 -0.39
C LYS A 69 -6.82 1.70 -0.79
N ILE A 70 -6.59 1.95 -2.07
CA ILE A 70 -5.25 2.09 -2.64
C ILE A 70 -5.01 3.57 -2.95
N VAL A 71 -3.89 4.13 -2.48
CA VAL A 71 -3.54 5.53 -2.69
C VAL A 71 -2.27 5.61 -3.53
N PHE A 72 -2.35 6.29 -4.66
CA PHE A 72 -1.17 6.64 -5.48
C PHE A 72 -0.86 8.12 -5.31
N ASP A 73 0.42 8.45 -5.11
CA ASP A 73 0.83 9.84 -5.11
C ASP A 73 0.95 10.38 -6.53
N LYS A 74 0.49 11.62 -6.73
CA LYS A 74 0.75 12.33 -7.97
C LYS A 74 2.22 12.73 -7.99
N ARG A 75 3.05 12.03 -8.77
CA ARG A 75 4.33 12.62 -9.19
C ARG A 75 4.04 13.84 -10.06
N ARG A 76 4.65 14.98 -9.75
CA ARG A 76 4.69 16.10 -10.70
C ARG A 76 5.43 15.60 -11.92
N GLY A 77 4.76 15.56 -13.07
CA GLY A 77 5.40 15.25 -14.33
C GLY A 77 6.38 16.37 -14.68
N THR A 78 7.66 16.05 -14.75
CA THR A 78 8.53 16.66 -15.74
C THR A 78 8.37 15.82 -16.99
N LEU A 79 7.51 16.29 -17.89
CA LEU A 79 7.69 16.05 -19.32
C LEU A 79 8.87 16.91 -19.79
#